data_AF-A0AB73UA36-F1
#
_entry.id   AF-A0AB73UA36-F1
#
_cell.length_a   1.000
_cell.length_b   1.000
_cell.length_c   1.000
_cell.angle_alpha   90.00
_cell.angle_beta   90.00
_cell.angle_gamma   90.00
#
_symmetry.space_group_name_H-M   'P 1'
#
loop_
_entity.id
_entity.type
_entity.pdbx_description
1 polymer ?
#
loop_
_entity_poly.entity_id
_entity_poly.type
_entity_poly.pdbx_seq_one_letter_code
_entity_poly.pdbx_strand_id
1 'polypeptide(L)'
;MRALRPGAWDLSFADGLVVELDEELHFNRYRFSTFQAAESAQLPWRDAYLDFCERYEDECLQAGKWGKRWTSSSCEVMFGPAGEAGALQGAGAPRWKQRALYDAIKDIAASDSHTWRLARLSVWDSVGGIRLGAALSLGASVNPDLIGDLVAERTT
;
A
#
# COMPACT_ATOMS: atom_id res chain seq x y z
N MET A 1 18.73 7.65 -19.88
CA MET A 1 18.20 6.68 -18.88
C MET A 1 16.72 6.98 -18.72
N ARG A 2 15.82 6.01 -18.91
CA ARG A 2 14.37 6.25 -18.75
C ARG A 2 14.09 6.15 -17.26
N ALA A 3 13.78 7.28 -16.62
CA ALA A 3 13.44 7.28 -15.20
C ALA A 3 12.23 6.35 -15.00
N LEU A 4 12.35 5.42 -14.04
CA LEU A 4 11.20 4.70 -13.53
C LEU A 4 10.26 5.75 -12.94
N ARG A 5 9.12 5.97 -13.58
CA ARG A 5 8.08 6.82 -13.02
C ARG A 5 7.13 5.89 -12.28
N PRO A 6 7.00 6.00 -10.95
CA PRO A 6 5.83 5.43 -10.30
C PRO A 6 4.57 5.96 -10.99
N GLY A 7 3.47 5.21 -10.94
CA GLY A 7 2.18 5.68 -11.44
C GLY A 7 1.74 6.99 -10.76
N ALA A 8 0.59 7.53 -11.16
CA ALA A 8 0.05 8.71 -10.49
C ALA A 8 -0.09 8.47 -8.97
N TRP A 9 0.11 9.55 -8.20
CA TRP A 9 -0.17 9.61 -6.77
C TRP A 9 -1.66 9.90 -6.56
N ASP A 10 -2.23 9.46 -5.43
CA ASP A 10 -3.63 9.76 -5.12
C ASP A 10 -3.83 11.25 -4.87
N LEU A 11 -2.91 11.87 -4.14
CA LEU A 11 -2.84 13.33 -3.96
C LEU A 11 -1.41 13.84 -4.22
N SER A 12 -1.32 15.05 -4.75
CA SER A 12 -0.04 15.74 -4.98
C SER A 12 -0.20 17.23 -4.66
N PHE A 13 0.73 17.76 -3.88
CA PHE A 13 0.71 19.13 -3.39
C PHE A 13 1.86 19.94 -4.01
N ALA A 14 1.69 21.26 -4.05
CA ALA A 14 2.62 22.17 -4.71
C ALA A 14 4.01 22.24 -4.05
N ASP A 15 4.10 21.86 -2.77
CA ASP A 15 5.32 21.83 -1.96
C ASP A 15 6.09 20.51 -2.08
N GLY A 16 5.64 19.60 -2.95
CA GLY A 16 6.29 18.31 -3.19
C GLY A 16 5.81 17.19 -2.24
N LEU A 17 4.85 17.43 -1.36
CA LEU A 17 4.18 16.33 -0.65
C LEU A 17 3.32 15.53 -1.65
N VAL A 18 3.47 14.21 -1.62
CA VAL A 18 2.62 13.27 -2.35
C VAL A 18 2.05 12.26 -1.37
N VAL A 19 0.79 11.87 -1.57
CA VAL A 19 0.08 10.97 -0.66
C VAL A 19 -0.44 9.76 -1.42
N GLU A 20 -0.25 8.58 -0.84
CA GLU A 20 -0.94 7.34 -1.21
C GLU A 20 -1.90 6.95 -0.10
N LEU A 21 -3.13 6.61 -0.48
CA LEU A 21 -4.13 6.03 0.40
C LEU A 21 -4.26 4.54 0.07
N ASP A 22 -3.72 3.70 0.95
CA ASP A 22 -3.70 2.26 0.79
C ASP A 22 -4.98 1.62 1.34
N GLU A 23 -5.75 1.05 0.41
CA GLU A 23 -6.95 0.24 0.68
C GLU A 23 -6.61 -1.24 0.96
N GLU A 24 -7.61 -2.08 1.21
CA GLU A 24 -7.46 -3.46 1.71
C GLU A 24 -6.49 -4.30 0.86
N LEU A 25 -6.49 -4.12 -0.47
CA LEU A 25 -5.67 -4.90 -1.40
C LEU A 25 -4.16 -4.72 -1.24
N HIS A 26 -3.73 -3.72 -0.48
CA HIS A 26 -2.32 -3.47 -0.20
C HIS A 26 -1.80 -4.29 0.98
N PHE A 27 -2.66 -4.85 1.82
CA PHE A 27 -2.27 -5.50 3.08
C PHE A 27 -2.31 -7.03 2.95
N ASN A 28 -1.24 -7.60 2.40
CA ASN A 28 -1.09 -9.04 2.17
C ASN A 28 0.37 -9.50 2.33
N ARG A 29 0.60 -10.82 2.37
CA ARG A 29 1.96 -11.42 2.50
C ARG A 29 2.98 -10.93 1.47
N TYR A 30 2.56 -10.58 0.26
CA TYR A 30 3.50 -10.10 -0.75
C TYR A 30 3.95 -8.70 -0.40
N ARG A 31 3.04 -7.82 0.02
CA ARG A 31 3.41 -6.49 0.53
C ARG A 31 4.26 -6.59 1.79
N PHE A 32 3.90 -7.48 2.72
CA PHE A 32 4.71 -7.77 3.90
C PHE A 32 6.17 -8.08 3.52
N SER A 33 6.38 -8.95 2.53
CA SER A 33 7.72 -9.32 2.08
C SER A 33 8.52 -8.14 1.53
N THR A 34 7.86 -7.15 0.92
CA THR A 34 8.56 -5.95 0.42
C THR A 34 9.13 -5.09 1.55
N PHE A 35 8.51 -5.09 2.73
CA PHE A 35 8.98 -4.34 3.90
C PHE A 35 10.11 -5.04 4.68
N GLN A 36 10.41 -6.30 4.32
CA GLN A 36 11.55 -7.03 4.88
C GLN A 36 12.87 -6.69 4.19
N ALA A 37 12.83 -5.98 3.05
CA ALA A 37 14.01 -5.46 2.39
C ALA A 37 14.70 -4.39 3.26
N ALA A 38 16.04 -4.32 3.19
CA ALA A 38 16.83 -3.43 4.02
C ALA A 38 16.54 -1.95 3.71
N GLU A 39 16.26 -1.66 2.44
CA GLU A 39 15.89 -0.36 1.90
C GLU A 39 14.60 0.18 2.52
N SER A 40 13.70 -0.71 2.96
CA SER A 40 12.45 -0.32 3.60
C SER A 40 12.61 0.01 5.08
N ALA A 41 13.75 -0.29 5.72
CA ALA A 41 13.91 -0.23 7.16
C ALA A 41 13.69 1.18 7.76
N GLN A 42 13.89 2.23 6.97
CA GLN A 42 13.74 3.63 7.40
C GLN A 42 12.38 4.23 7.04
N LEU A 43 11.50 3.47 6.38
CA LEU A 43 10.19 3.99 5.98
C LEU A 43 9.31 4.24 7.22
N PRO A 44 8.74 5.45 7.38
CA PRO A 44 7.97 5.80 8.58
C PRO A 44 6.72 4.92 8.81
N TRP A 45 6.15 4.35 7.74
CA TRP A 45 4.98 3.47 7.82
C TRP A 45 5.32 1.98 7.99
N ARG A 46 6.60 1.59 7.92
CA ARG A 46 7.00 0.17 7.82
C ARG A 46 6.38 -0.71 8.89
N ASP A 47 6.57 -0.36 10.16
CA ASP A 47 6.19 -1.24 11.27
C ASP A 47 4.66 -1.37 11.38
N ALA A 48 3.93 -0.26 11.18
CA ALA A 48 2.47 -0.30 11.10
C ALA A 48 2.00 -1.16 9.92
N TYR A 49 2.65 -1.06 8.76
CA TYR A 49 2.25 -1.81 7.58
C TYR A 49 2.59 -3.30 7.66
N LEU A 50 3.69 -3.68 8.33
CA LEU A 50 3.97 -5.08 8.65
C LEU A 50 2.84 -5.66 9.50
N ASP A 51 2.45 -4.95 10.57
CA ASP A 51 1.32 -5.33 11.42
C ASP A 51 0.00 -5.42 10.65
N PHE A 52 -0.28 -4.43 9.78
CA PHE A 52 -1.49 -4.44 8.96
C PHE A 52 -1.53 -5.59 7.95
N CYS A 53 -0.39 -5.92 7.31
CA CYS A 53 -0.34 -7.04 6.38
C CYS A 53 -0.58 -8.38 7.08
N GLU A 54 -0.15 -8.54 8.34
CA GLU A 54 -0.40 -9.75 9.12
C GLU A 54 -1.85 -9.80 9.62
N ARG A 55 -2.37 -8.70 10.17
CA ARG A 55 -3.71 -8.66 10.79
C ARG A 55 -4.85 -8.67 9.78
N TYR A 56 -4.65 -8.07 8.60
CA TYR A 56 -5.72 -7.79 7.64
C TYR A 56 -5.59 -8.54 6.31
N GLU A 57 -4.79 -9.62 6.25
CA GLU A 57 -4.67 -10.44 5.04
C GLU A 57 -6.01 -11.10 4.66
N ASP A 58 -6.84 -11.45 5.65
CA ASP A 58 -8.16 -12.03 5.41
C ASP A 58 -9.12 -11.02 4.76
N GLU A 59 -9.12 -9.76 5.19
CA GLU A 59 -9.88 -8.67 4.57
C GLU A 59 -9.37 -8.40 3.15
N CYS A 60 -8.06 -8.40 2.93
CA CYS A 60 -7.47 -8.32 1.60
C CYS A 60 -7.95 -9.49 0.71
N LEU A 61 -7.99 -10.71 1.25
CA LEU A 61 -8.48 -11.90 0.56
C LEU A 61 -9.95 -11.77 0.20
N GLN A 62 -10.78 -11.32 1.15
CA GLN A 62 -12.18 -11.08 0.87
C GLN A 62 -12.36 -9.99 -0.16
N ALA A 63 -11.55 -8.94 -0.24
CA ALA A 63 -11.68 -7.90 -1.27
C ALA A 63 -11.12 -8.32 -2.65
N GLY A 64 -10.14 -9.23 -2.65
CA GLY A 64 -9.21 -9.42 -3.77
C GLY A 64 -9.21 -10.79 -4.43
N LYS A 65 -9.94 -11.78 -3.92
CA LYS A 65 -9.91 -13.17 -4.42
C LYS A 65 -10.56 -13.42 -5.79
N TRP A 66 -11.09 -12.40 -6.47
CA TRP A 66 -11.84 -12.60 -7.71
C TRP A 66 -11.36 -11.75 -8.89
N GLY A 67 -11.59 -12.29 -10.09
CA GLY A 67 -11.41 -11.61 -11.36
C GLY A 67 -10.06 -10.90 -11.49
N LYS A 68 -10.08 -9.67 -12.00
CA LYS A 68 -8.89 -8.85 -12.26
C LYS A 68 -8.14 -8.40 -10.99
N ARG A 69 -8.69 -8.65 -9.80
CA ARG A 69 -8.00 -8.39 -8.52
C ARG A 69 -7.09 -9.55 -8.11
N TRP A 70 -7.38 -10.77 -8.57
CA TRP A 70 -6.57 -11.96 -8.34
C TRP A 70 -5.50 -12.13 -9.42
N THR A 71 -5.90 -12.00 -10.69
CA THR A 71 -5.02 -12.21 -11.84
C THR A 71 -5.45 -11.44 -13.09
N SER A 72 -4.51 -11.18 -13.98
CA SER A 72 -4.68 -10.60 -15.31
C SER A 72 -3.50 -11.00 -16.19
N SER A 73 -3.67 -10.97 -17.52
CA SER A 73 -2.60 -11.33 -18.46
C SER A 73 -1.30 -10.54 -18.21
N SER A 74 -1.40 -9.27 -17.84
CA SER A 74 -0.24 -8.42 -17.53
C SER A 74 0.55 -8.87 -16.31
N CYS A 75 -0.12 -9.31 -15.23
CA CYS A 75 0.59 -9.78 -14.04
C CYS A 75 1.07 -11.23 -14.19
N GLU A 76 0.39 -12.04 -15.00
CA GLU A 76 0.84 -13.40 -15.32
C GLU A 76 2.12 -13.40 -16.16
N VAL A 77 2.29 -12.44 -17.06
CA VAL A 77 3.56 -12.22 -17.77
C VAL A 77 4.72 -11.95 -16.80
N MET A 78 4.46 -11.30 -15.66
CA MET A 78 5.49 -10.95 -14.68
C MET A 78 5.75 -12.04 -13.63
N PHE A 79 4.70 -12.73 -13.18
CA PHE A 79 4.75 -13.61 -12.01
C PHE A 79 4.30 -15.05 -12.27
N GLY A 80 4.02 -15.39 -13.53
CA GLY A 80 3.46 -16.68 -13.93
C GLY A 80 1.94 -16.77 -13.70
N PRO A 81 1.34 -17.90 -14.11
CA PRO A 81 -0.10 -18.13 -13.98
C PRO A 81 -0.54 -18.11 -12.52
N ALA A 82 -1.79 -17.72 -12.28
CA ALA A 82 -2.37 -17.71 -10.94
C ALA A 82 -2.63 -19.11 -10.39
N GLY A 83 -2.61 -19.22 -9.06
CA GLY A 83 -3.21 -20.35 -8.36
C GLY A 83 -4.74 -20.24 -8.33
N GLU A 84 -5.40 -21.24 -7.73
CA GLU A 84 -6.84 -21.19 -7.49
C GLU A 84 -7.23 -19.91 -6.73
N ALA A 85 -8.36 -19.31 -7.12
CA ALA A 85 -8.87 -18.10 -6.51
C ALA A 85 -9.06 -18.27 -4.99
N GLY A 86 -8.37 -17.45 -4.20
CA GLY A 86 -8.39 -17.53 -2.74
C GLY A 86 -7.33 -18.46 -2.14
N ALA A 87 -6.66 -19.29 -2.94
CA ALA A 87 -5.56 -20.12 -2.48
C ALA A 87 -4.25 -19.31 -2.48
N LEU A 88 -3.80 -18.88 -1.30
CA LEU A 88 -2.59 -18.07 -1.16
C LEU A 88 -1.28 -18.87 -1.18
N GLN A 89 -1.37 -20.21 -1.18
CA GLN A 89 -0.22 -21.10 -1.29
C GLN A 89 0.21 -21.32 -2.75
N GLY A 90 1.46 -21.73 -2.96
CA GLY A 90 2.00 -21.99 -4.29
C GLY A 90 2.04 -20.72 -5.16
N ALA A 91 1.40 -20.76 -6.33
CA ALA A 91 1.40 -19.64 -7.26
C ALA A 91 0.67 -18.40 -6.68
N GLY A 92 -0.38 -18.59 -5.90
CA GLY A 92 -1.15 -17.52 -5.27
C GLY A 92 -1.72 -16.51 -6.26
N ALA A 93 -1.67 -15.21 -5.91
CA ALA A 93 -2.27 -14.12 -6.67
C ALA A 93 -1.21 -13.27 -7.42
N PRO A 94 -0.98 -13.48 -8.73
CA PRO A 94 -0.05 -12.67 -9.52
C PRO A 94 -0.36 -11.17 -9.47
N ARG A 95 -1.64 -10.78 -9.39
CA ARG A 95 -2.03 -9.36 -9.35
C ARG A 95 -1.62 -8.69 -8.05
N TRP A 96 -1.65 -9.42 -6.94
CA TRP A 96 -1.22 -8.91 -5.63
C TRP A 96 0.31 -8.75 -5.58
N LYS A 97 1.06 -9.71 -6.13
CA LYS A 97 2.52 -9.58 -6.30
C LYS A 97 2.89 -8.36 -7.13
N GLN A 98 2.17 -8.11 -8.22
CA GLN A 98 2.37 -6.93 -9.04
C GLN A 98 2.10 -5.63 -8.28
N ARG A 99 1.02 -5.59 -7.48
CA ARG A 99 0.71 -4.43 -6.64
C ARG A 99 1.82 -4.18 -5.61
N ALA A 100 2.21 -5.21 -4.86
CA ALA A 100 3.28 -5.13 -3.88
C ALA A 100 4.61 -4.65 -4.49
N LEU A 101 4.97 -5.16 -5.68
CA LEU A 101 6.16 -4.71 -6.41
C LEU A 101 6.07 -3.22 -6.77
N TYR A 102 4.92 -2.75 -7.26
CA TYR A 102 4.76 -1.34 -7.64
C TYR A 102 4.78 -0.42 -6.42
N ASP A 103 4.20 -0.86 -5.30
CA ASP A 103 4.28 -0.15 -4.03
C ASP A 103 5.72 -0.07 -3.52
N ALA A 104 6.48 -1.17 -3.60
CA ALA A 104 7.90 -1.17 -3.23
C ALA A 104 8.74 -0.22 -4.10
N ILE A 105 8.46 -0.16 -5.41
CA ILE A 105 9.12 0.80 -6.31
C ILE A 105 8.79 2.25 -5.90
N LYS A 106 7.52 2.54 -5.53
CA LYS A 106 7.13 3.86 -4.99
C LYS A 106 7.90 4.18 -3.71
N ASP A 107 8.00 3.23 -2.78
CA ASP A 107 8.71 3.42 -1.52
C ASP A 107 10.21 3.70 -1.71
N ILE A 108 10.88 2.92 -2.58
CA ILE A 108 12.30 3.10 -2.90
C ILE A 108 12.51 4.46 -3.56
N ALA A 109 11.68 4.79 -4.56
CA ALA A 109 11.78 6.06 -5.24
C ALA A 109 11.57 7.26 -4.29
N ALA A 110 10.74 7.10 -3.26
CA ALA A 110 10.50 8.13 -2.24
C ALA A 110 11.70 8.30 -1.32
N SER A 111 12.25 7.17 -0.86
CA SER A 111 13.39 7.14 0.07
C SER A 111 14.63 7.83 -0.51
N ASP A 112 14.82 7.74 -1.83
CA ASP A 112 15.94 8.37 -2.55
C ASP A 112 15.59 9.75 -3.14
N SER A 113 14.36 10.26 -2.96
CA SER A 113 13.93 11.51 -3.60
C SER A 113 14.42 12.74 -2.84
N HIS A 114 14.92 13.71 -3.60
CA HIS A 114 15.17 15.07 -3.11
C HIS A 114 14.09 16.08 -3.55
N THR A 115 13.06 15.59 -4.27
CA THR A 115 12.09 16.45 -4.95
C THR A 115 10.67 16.31 -4.45
N TRP A 116 10.35 15.18 -3.82
CA TRP A 116 9.03 14.91 -3.28
C TRP A 116 9.15 14.03 -2.06
N ARG A 117 8.22 14.19 -1.13
CA ARG A 117 8.12 13.43 0.12
C ARG A 117 6.85 12.62 0.08
N LEU A 118 6.95 11.32 0.32
CA LEU A 118 5.81 10.42 0.28
C LEU A 118 5.22 10.26 1.66
N ALA A 119 3.92 10.53 1.80
CA ALA A 119 3.10 10.05 2.91
C ALA A 119 2.29 8.83 2.48
N ARG A 120 2.35 7.73 3.22
CA ARG A 120 1.42 6.60 3.04
C ARG A 120 0.46 6.49 4.20
N LEU A 121 -0.83 6.57 3.88
CA LEU A 121 -1.92 6.38 4.84
C LEU A 121 -2.64 5.08 4.53
N SER A 122 -3.05 4.37 5.55
CA SER A 122 -3.82 3.13 5.44
C SER A 122 -5.27 3.35 5.84
N VAL A 123 -6.21 2.67 5.20
CA VAL A 123 -7.58 2.53 5.71
C VAL A 123 -7.64 1.93 7.12
N TRP A 124 -6.57 1.25 7.55
CA TRP A 124 -6.40 0.70 8.90
C TRP A 124 -5.78 1.67 9.89
N ASP A 125 -5.25 2.82 9.50
CA ASP A 125 -4.78 3.80 10.48
C ASP A 125 -5.93 4.24 11.41
N SER A 126 -5.60 4.50 12.67
CA SER A 126 -6.55 4.96 13.69
C SER A 126 -6.26 6.40 14.06
N VAL A 127 -7.18 7.30 13.74
CA VAL A 127 -7.07 8.74 14.02
C VAL A 127 -8.12 9.11 15.05
N GLY A 128 -7.68 9.50 16.25
CA GLY A 128 -8.61 9.81 17.36
C GLY A 128 -9.51 8.64 17.76
N GLY A 129 -9.03 7.41 17.59
CA GLY A 129 -9.80 6.17 17.85
C GLY A 129 -10.74 5.75 16.73
N ILE A 130 -10.78 6.48 15.61
CA ILE A 130 -11.60 6.16 14.43
C ILE A 130 -10.69 5.58 13.34
N ARG A 131 -11.07 4.43 12.77
CA ARG A 131 -10.37 3.87 11.60
C ARG A 131 -10.55 4.78 10.40
N LEU A 132 -9.47 5.10 9.69
CA LEU A 132 -9.51 5.98 8.54
C LEU A 132 -10.47 5.47 7.44
N GLY A 133 -10.49 4.16 7.18
CA GLY A 133 -11.44 3.55 6.25
C GLY A 133 -12.91 3.74 6.65
N ALA A 134 -13.21 3.75 7.95
CA ALA A 134 -14.56 4.02 8.44
C ALA A 134 -14.95 5.49 8.26
N ALA A 135 -14.01 6.42 8.47
CA ALA A 135 -14.24 7.85 8.20
C ALA A 135 -14.57 8.11 6.73
N LEU A 136 -13.81 7.48 5.82
CA LEU A 136 -14.00 7.60 4.38
C LEU A 136 -15.31 6.96 3.90
N SER A 137 -15.69 5.80 4.44
CA SER A 137 -16.84 5.03 3.96
C SER A 137 -18.16 5.40 4.62
N LEU A 138 -18.13 5.80 5.90
CA LEU A 138 -19.32 6.01 6.73
C LEU A 138 -19.52 7.48 7.12
N GLY A 139 -18.68 8.39 6.62
CA GLY A 139 -18.77 9.82 6.90
C GLY A 139 -18.50 10.17 8.37
N ALA A 140 -17.77 9.31 9.09
CA ALA A 140 -17.40 9.62 10.47
C ALA A 140 -16.49 10.85 10.49
N SER A 141 -16.81 11.82 11.35
CA SER A 141 -16.00 13.03 11.50
C SER A 141 -14.68 12.70 12.17
N VAL A 142 -13.58 13.00 11.50
CA VAL A 142 -12.23 12.91 12.03
C VAL A 142 -11.66 14.32 12.14
N ASN A 143 -10.97 14.61 13.24
CA ASN A 143 -10.33 15.91 13.42
C ASN A 143 -9.23 16.10 12.36
N PRO A 144 -9.30 17.15 11.52
CA PRO A 144 -8.29 17.44 10.51
C PRO A 144 -6.86 17.58 11.06
N ASP A 145 -6.70 18.11 12.28
CA ASP A 145 -5.38 18.28 12.90
C ASP A 145 -4.72 16.92 13.15
N LEU A 146 -5.50 15.93 13.61
CA LEU A 146 -5.02 14.57 13.84
C LEU A 146 -4.69 13.84 12.52
N ILE A 147 -5.35 14.20 11.43
CA ILE A 147 -4.97 13.71 10.08
C ILE A 147 -3.63 14.33 9.67
N GLY A 148 -3.44 15.63 9.93
CA GLY A 148 -2.18 16.32 9.69
C GLY A 148 -1.02 15.69 10.45
N ASP A 149 -1.22 15.36 11.73
CA ASP A 149 -0.24 14.65 12.55
C ASP A 149 0.11 13.27 11.98
N LEU A 150 -0.90 12.49 11.58
CA LEU A 150 -0.66 11.19 10.95
C LEU A 150 0.11 11.32 9.63
N VAL A 151 -0.24 12.31 8.79
CA VAL A 151 0.50 12.58 7.55
C VAL A 151 1.95 12.89 7.86
N ALA A 152 2.23 13.74 8.84
CA ALA A 152 3.59 14.07 9.24
C ALA A 152 4.37 12.85 9.76
N GLU A 153 3.73 12.00 10.59
CA GLU A 153 4.32 10.74 11.08
C GLU A 153 4.62 9.76 9.95
N ARG A 154 3.79 9.75 8.90
CA ARG A 154 3.88 8.81 7.78
C ARG A 154 4.69 9.32 6.60
N THR A 155 5.41 10.44 6.72
CA THR A 155 6.14 11.07 5.60
C THR A 155 7.64 10.79 5.61
N THR A 156 8.21 10.38 4.47
CA THR A 156 9.68 10.25 4.26
C THR A 156 10.44 11.57 4.33
#